data_AF-A0A2V7PA27-F1
#
_entry.id   AF-A0A2V7PA27-F1
#
_cell.length_a   1.000
_cell.length_b   1.000
_cell.length_c   1.000
_cell.angle_alpha   90.00
_cell.angle_beta   90.00
_cell.angle_gamma   90.00
#
_symmetry.space_group_name_H-M   'P 1'
#
loop_
_entity.id
_entity.type
_entity.pdbx_description
1 polymer ?
#
loop_
_entity_poly.entity_id
_entity_poly.type
_entity_poly.pdbx_seq_one_letter_code
_entity_poly.pdbx_strand_id
1 'polypeptide(L)'
;MTFHRSPPGFLTYGRAWAPAALDAGCGALSRRSSGMAGSAPGCAVARSLRHARARCRGGEGMRIAPPEAVGYAPMCDDLSHGRRVERRLARWTACFLLLFLALDAGGIACRMSERAMFVRMAAGAPPTPQEAATHDARRHGVELLTLAAFAGTAVLWLAWLRLAYGNLALVGSKRSRFTRRGAVGYWFIPVVNLVRPFQVMKDLWLRSESMNDRDAYDQLPAPSFLSAWWGIFLADGGLAIAVPSLLRQAGTPADLIDVTDLGIVVNLVGAVAVLLAIGVVRGIDRRQQCFEATLSDLPAAVQRAAHTPRLHA
;
A
#
# COMPACT_ATOMS: atom_id res chain seq x y z
N MET A 1 -55.34 3.53 -11.83
CA MET A 1 -54.80 3.15 -13.14
C MET A 1 -53.34 2.79 -12.91
N THR A 2 -53.05 1.54 -12.55
CA THR A 2 -52.84 0.32 -13.38
C THR A 2 -51.37 -0.05 -13.38
N PHE A 3 -51.09 -1.09 -12.59
CA PHE A 3 -49.91 -1.95 -12.58
C PHE A 3 -49.50 -2.42 -13.99
N HIS A 4 -48.20 -2.68 -14.19
CA HIS A 4 -47.81 -3.86 -14.95
C HIS A 4 -46.54 -4.53 -14.40
N ARG A 5 -46.72 -5.81 -14.06
CA ARG A 5 -45.76 -6.88 -13.70
C ARG A 5 -44.92 -7.27 -14.94
N SER A 6 -43.59 -7.42 -14.84
CA SER A 6 -42.78 -8.65 -14.58
C SER A 6 -41.94 -9.11 -15.80
N PRO A 7 -40.83 -9.87 -15.59
CA PRO A 7 -39.70 -10.07 -16.52
C PRO A 7 -39.82 -11.38 -17.34
N PRO A 8 -38.87 -11.71 -18.24
CA PRO A 8 -37.86 -12.74 -17.91
C PRO A 8 -36.51 -12.63 -18.68
N GLY A 9 -35.50 -13.41 -18.29
CA GLY A 9 -34.27 -13.56 -19.08
C GLY A 9 -33.08 -14.24 -18.40
N PHE A 10 -33.28 -15.43 -17.84
CA PHE A 10 -32.20 -16.35 -17.47
C PHE A 10 -31.40 -16.74 -18.73
N LEU A 11 -30.08 -16.55 -18.73
CA LEU A 11 -29.16 -17.35 -19.54
C LEU A 11 -28.01 -17.84 -18.68
N THR A 12 -28.12 -19.13 -18.39
CA THR A 12 -27.10 -20.08 -17.97
C THR A 12 -25.83 -20.01 -18.82
N TYR A 13 -24.68 -19.87 -18.17
CA TYR A 13 -23.43 -20.47 -18.68
C TYR A 13 -22.70 -21.15 -17.52
N GLY A 14 -23.00 -22.44 -17.36
CA GLY A 14 -22.15 -23.38 -16.66
C GLY A 14 -21.24 -24.08 -17.66
N ARG A 15 -19.93 -24.02 -17.41
CA ARG A 15 -18.95 -25.10 -17.65
C ARG A 15 -17.59 -24.63 -17.11
N ALA A 16 -17.20 -25.13 -15.94
CA ALA A 16 -16.41 -26.34 -15.77
C ALA A 16 -14.91 -26.05 -15.85
N TRP A 17 -14.31 -25.82 -14.68
CA TRP A 17 -12.87 -26.05 -14.46
C TRP A 17 -12.78 -27.08 -13.34
N ALA A 18 -12.68 -28.34 -13.74
CA ALA A 18 -12.25 -29.43 -12.87
C ALA A 18 -10.72 -29.41 -12.76
N PRO A 19 -10.13 -29.64 -11.58
CA PRO A 19 -8.69 -29.78 -11.42
C PRO A 19 -8.25 -31.19 -11.82
N ALA A 20 -7.25 -31.29 -12.70
CA ALA A 20 -6.55 -32.54 -12.96
C ALA A 20 -5.59 -32.84 -11.79
N ALA A 21 -5.73 -34.05 -11.26
CA ALA A 21 -4.90 -34.70 -10.27
C ALA A 21 -3.42 -34.77 -10.72
N LEU A 22 -2.50 -34.45 -9.80
CA LEU A 22 -1.53 -35.38 -9.18
C LEU A 22 -0.71 -36.22 -10.16
N ASP A 23 0.60 -35.95 -10.17
CA ASP A 23 1.59 -37.01 -10.24
C ASP A 23 2.73 -36.72 -9.25
N ALA A 24 3.09 -37.78 -8.53
CA ALA A 24 4.06 -37.84 -7.47
C ALA A 24 5.49 -38.03 -8.02
N GLY A 25 6.49 -37.55 -7.28
CA GLY A 25 7.90 -37.73 -7.64
C GLY A 25 8.88 -37.31 -6.55
N CYS A 26 8.96 -38.14 -5.52
CA CYS A 26 10.12 -38.51 -4.69
C CYS A 26 11.36 -37.57 -4.60
N GLY A 27 11.79 -37.27 -3.38
CA GLY A 27 13.14 -36.74 -3.13
C GLY A 27 13.35 -36.15 -1.74
N ALA A 28 13.51 -37.01 -0.74
CA ALA A 28 13.97 -36.62 0.59
C ALA A 28 15.34 -35.94 0.54
N LEU A 29 15.54 -34.88 1.33
CA LEU A 29 16.80 -34.62 2.03
C LEU A 29 16.55 -33.66 3.20
N SER A 30 16.61 -34.26 4.39
CA SER A 30 16.73 -33.59 5.67
C SER A 30 17.98 -32.70 5.73
N ARG A 31 17.87 -31.52 6.36
CA ARG A 31 18.91 -31.06 7.29
C ARG A 31 18.39 -29.98 8.24
N ARG A 32 18.71 -30.21 9.52
CA ARG A 32 18.44 -29.39 10.69
C ARG A 32 19.32 -28.13 10.75
N SER A 33 18.79 -27.17 11.50
CA SER A 33 19.44 -26.22 12.43
C SER A 33 20.35 -25.14 11.85
N SER A 34 20.02 -23.88 12.10
CA SER A 34 20.38 -23.16 13.34
C SER A 34 19.98 -21.69 13.22
N GLY A 35 19.53 -21.10 14.34
CA GLY A 35 19.07 -19.72 14.39
C GLY A 35 20.19 -18.70 14.16
N MET A 36 19.81 -17.56 13.58
CA MET A 36 20.56 -16.31 13.71
C MET A 36 19.59 -15.12 13.67
N ALA A 37 19.93 -14.17 14.54
CA ALA A 37 19.15 -13.01 14.91
C ALA A 37 18.94 -11.99 13.76
N GLY A 38 17.75 -11.37 13.79
CA GLY A 38 17.50 -9.95 13.53
C GLY A 38 18.31 -9.23 12.45
N SER A 39 18.15 -9.59 11.18
CA SER A 39 18.48 -8.72 10.05
C SER A 39 17.57 -9.01 8.84
N ALA A 40 17.20 -7.95 8.11
CA ALA A 40 16.15 -7.99 7.09
C ALA A 40 16.46 -9.02 5.97
N PRO A 41 15.58 -10.02 5.73
CA PRO A 41 15.90 -11.22 4.93
C PRO A 41 16.17 -10.95 3.43
N GLY A 42 15.54 -9.95 2.81
CA GLY A 42 15.70 -9.68 1.38
C GLY A 42 17.12 -9.29 0.94
N CYS A 43 17.90 -8.64 1.81
CA CYS A 43 19.28 -8.27 1.51
C CYS A 43 20.24 -9.48 1.59
N ALA A 44 19.86 -10.51 2.34
CA ALA A 44 20.59 -11.77 2.47
C ALA A 44 20.37 -12.69 1.26
N VAL A 45 19.18 -12.71 0.65
CA VAL A 45 18.89 -13.45 -0.59
C VAL A 45 19.73 -12.92 -1.75
N ALA A 46 19.86 -11.60 -1.88
CA ALA A 46 20.80 -10.99 -2.83
C ALA A 46 22.26 -11.38 -2.53
N ARG A 47 22.61 -11.58 -1.25
CA ARG A 47 23.97 -11.96 -0.80
C ARG A 47 24.28 -13.43 -1.04
N SER A 48 23.31 -14.34 -0.91
CA SER A 48 23.47 -15.77 -1.18
C SER A 48 23.60 -16.06 -2.67
N LEU A 49 22.83 -15.36 -3.53
CA LEU A 49 22.98 -15.43 -4.98
C LEU A 49 24.36 -14.92 -5.45
N ARG A 50 24.94 -13.91 -4.79
CA ARG A 50 26.34 -13.46 -5.02
C ARG A 50 27.37 -14.56 -4.70
N HIS A 51 27.17 -15.33 -3.63
CA HIS A 51 28.11 -16.42 -3.25
C HIS A 51 27.97 -17.68 -4.12
N ALA A 52 26.78 -17.95 -4.67
CA ALA A 52 26.57 -19.03 -5.62
C ALA A 52 27.30 -18.75 -6.96
N ARG A 53 27.27 -17.51 -7.45
CA ARG A 53 27.98 -17.10 -8.68
C ARG A 53 29.50 -17.06 -8.55
N ALA A 54 30.03 -16.81 -7.35
CA ALA A 54 31.47 -16.78 -7.10
C ALA A 54 32.14 -18.18 -7.19
N ARG A 55 31.37 -19.27 -6.99
CA ARG A 55 31.87 -20.65 -7.05
C ARG A 55 32.03 -21.22 -8.47
N CYS A 56 31.59 -20.50 -9.51
CA CYS A 56 31.76 -20.91 -10.91
C CYS A 56 32.87 -20.13 -11.65
N ARG A 57 33.79 -19.46 -10.94
CA ARG A 57 34.99 -18.85 -11.54
C ARG A 57 36.19 -19.77 -11.37
N GLY A 58 36.24 -20.81 -12.17
CA GLY A 58 37.41 -21.66 -12.38
C GLY A 58 37.39 -22.17 -13.81
N GLY A 59 37.94 -21.38 -14.73
CA GLY A 59 37.96 -21.68 -16.16
C GLY A 59 38.37 -20.46 -16.97
N GLU A 60 39.68 -20.32 -17.22
CA GLU A 60 40.24 -19.34 -18.14
C GLU A 60 39.84 -19.66 -19.58
N GLY A 61 39.39 -18.66 -20.35
CA GLY A 61 39.25 -18.77 -21.80
C GLY A 61 38.12 -17.93 -22.39
N MET A 62 38.49 -17.06 -23.33
CA MET A 62 37.63 -16.33 -24.28
C MET A 62 36.90 -15.06 -23.76
N ARG A 63 37.48 -13.89 -24.06
CA ARG A 63 36.79 -12.59 -24.03
C ARG A 63 35.90 -12.46 -25.27
N ILE A 64 34.69 -13.01 -25.20
CA ILE A 64 33.57 -12.57 -26.05
C ILE A 64 32.83 -11.51 -25.23
N ALA A 65 32.82 -10.26 -25.70
CA ALA A 65 31.91 -9.26 -25.15
C ALA A 65 30.46 -9.75 -25.41
N PRO A 66 29.60 -9.92 -24.39
CA PRO A 66 28.28 -10.47 -24.61
C PRO A 66 27.45 -9.50 -25.46
N PRO A 67 26.81 -9.94 -26.55
CA PRO A 67 25.92 -9.11 -27.38
C PRO A 67 24.69 -8.58 -26.61
N GLU A 68 24.49 -9.03 -25.36
CA GLU A 68 23.38 -8.65 -24.47
C GLU A 68 23.60 -7.33 -23.70
N ALA A 69 24.81 -6.75 -23.71
CA ALA A 69 25.12 -5.53 -22.96
C ALA A 69 24.34 -4.30 -23.44
N VAL A 70 23.96 -4.26 -24.73
CA VAL A 70 23.18 -3.15 -25.33
C VAL A 70 21.74 -3.13 -24.81
N GLY A 71 21.17 -4.28 -24.42
CA GLY A 71 19.81 -4.36 -23.86
C GLY A 71 19.74 -3.96 -22.38
N TYR A 72 20.83 -4.14 -21.63
CA TYR A 72 20.88 -3.86 -20.20
C TYR A 72 20.99 -2.36 -19.87
N ALA A 73 21.67 -1.59 -20.73
CA ALA A 73 21.83 -0.14 -20.59
C ALA A 73 20.52 0.66 -20.50
N PRO A 74 19.61 0.59 -21.50
CA PRO A 74 18.34 1.30 -21.44
C PRO A 74 17.45 0.83 -20.27
N MET A 75 17.54 -0.45 -19.89
CA MET A 75 16.81 -1.00 -18.74
C MET A 75 17.28 -0.41 -17.41
N CYS A 76 18.60 -0.24 -17.22
CA CYS A 76 19.18 0.38 -16.03
C CYS A 76 18.78 1.86 -15.90
N ASP A 77 18.81 2.61 -17.00
CA ASP A 77 18.43 4.02 -17.02
C ASP A 77 16.93 4.21 -16.73
N ASP A 78 16.07 3.41 -17.35
CA ASP A 78 14.62 3.42 -17.12
C ASP A 78 14.26 3.07 -15.67
N LEU A 79 14.93 2.06 -15.09
CA LEU A 79 14.71 1.67 -13.69
C LEU A 79 15.23 2.74 -12.72
N SER A 80 16.38 3.36 -13.00
CA SER A 80 16.91 4.44 -12.17
C SER A 80 16.01 5.67 -12.20
N HIS A 81 15.50 6.04 -13.37
CA HIS A 81 14.60 7.19 -13.54
C HIS A 81 13.26 6.93 -12.85
N GLY A 82 12.62 5.79 -13.14
CA GLY A 82 11.36 5.39 -12.53
C GLY A 82 11.43 5.37 -11.00
N ARG A 83 12.53 4.90 -10.43
CA ARG A 83 12.71 4.85 -8.98
C ARG A 83 12.95 6.22 -8.34
N ARG A 84 13.70 7.13 -8.98
CA ARG A 84 13.86 8.50 -8.43
C ARG A 84 12.50 9.18 -8.29
N VAL A 85 11.60 8.97 -9.24
CA VAL A 85 10.23 9.49 -9.21
C VAL A 85 9.40 8.77 -8.15
N GLU A 86 9.43 7.43 -8.11
CA GLU A 86 8.72 6.63 -7.10
C GLU A 86 9.12 7.01 -5.68
N ARG A 87 10.42 7.12 -5.38
CA ARG A 87 10.94 7.56 -4.07
C ARG A 87 10.49 8.97 -3.68
N ARG A 88 10.40 9.90 -4.65
CA ARG A 88 9.84 11.24 -4.40
C ARG A 88 8.37 11.12 -4.00
N LEU A 89 7.57 10.36 -4.73
CA LEU A 89 6.16 10.16 -4.40
C LEU A 89 5.96 9.40 -3.08
N ALA A 90 6.80 8.42 -2.75
CA ALA A 90 6.76 7.72 -1.47
C ALA A 90 6.97 8.69 -0.30
N ARG A 91 7.94 9.60 -0.42
CA ARG A 91 8.19 10.65 0.59
C ARG A 91 7.02 11.63 0.69
N TRP A 92 6.50 12.11 -0.43
CA TRP A 92 5.34 13.00 -0.44
C TRP A 92 4.11 12.33 0.15
N THR A 93 3.86 11.07 -0.17
CA THR A 93 2.78 10.26 0.42
C THR A 93 2.94 10.17 1.94
N ALA A 94 4.15 9.90 2.43
CA ALA A 94 4.42 9.86 3.88
C ALA A 94 4.23 11.24 4.55
N CYS A 95 4.66 12.33 3.90
CA CYS A 95 4.45 13.69 4.42
C CYS A 95 2.95 14.05 4.48
N PHE A 96 2.18 13.71 3.44
CA PHE A 96 0.73 13.93 3.41
C PHE A 96 -0.01 13.08 4.43
N LEU A 97 0.41 11.83 4.65
CA LEU A 97 -0.09 11.00 5.74
C LEU A 97 0.19 11.63 7.12
N LEU A 98 1.35 12.24 7.32
CA LEU A 98 1.67 12.98 8.55
C LEU A 98 0.85 14.28 8.69
N LEU A 99 0.62 15.00 7.58
CA LEU A 99 -0.27 16.16 7.57
C LEU A 99 -1.70 15.75 7.93
N PHE A 100 -2.19 14.65 7.36
CA PHE A 100 -3.50 14.09 7.69
C PHE A 100 -3.59 13.72 9.16
N LEU A 101 -2.55 13.07 9.73
CA LEU A 101 -2.47 12.78 11.15
C LEU A 101 -2.51 14.04 12.04
N ALA A 102 -1.83 15.11 11.62
CA ALA A 102 -1.85 16.38 12.35
C ALA A 102 -3.24 17.06 12.30
N LEU A 103 -3.92 17.00 11.15
CA LEU A 103 -5.29 17.50 11.02
C LEU A 103 -6.28 16.69 11.84
N ASP A 104 -6.12 15.36 11.90
CA ASP A 104 -6.92 14.47 12.73
C ASP A 104 -6.79 14.81 14.23
N ALA A 105 -5.58 15.12 14.70
CA ALA A 105 -5.37 15.63 16.06
C ALA A 105 -6.09 16.97 16.33
N GLY A 106 -6.12 17.86 15.33
CA GLY A 106 -6.94 19.09 15.39
C GLY A 106 -8.44 18.79 15.44
N GLY A 107 -8.89 17.76 14.72
CA GLY A 107 -10.26 17.24 14.77
C GLY A 107 -10.63 16.72 16.17
N ILE A 108 -9.73 15.99 16.83
CA ILE A 108 -9.92 15.54 18.22
C ILE A 108 -10.09 16.74 19.15
N ALA A 109 -9.24 17.77 19.02
CA ALA A 109 -9.37 18.99 19.82
C ALA A 109 -10.73 19.69 19.59
N CYS A 110 -11.22 19.72 18.35
CA CYS A 110 -12.55 20.24 18.04
C CYS A 110 -13.66 19.41 18.73
N ARG A 111 -13.58 18.07 18.67
CA ARG A 111 -14.54 17.18 19.33
C ARG A 111 -14.52 17.32 20.87
N MET A 112 -13.35 17.51 21.47
CA MET A 112 -13.25 17.78 22.90
C MET A 112 -13.98 19.07 23.29
N SER A 113 -13.86 20.12 22.46
CA SER A 113 -14.58 21.38 22.68
C SER A 113 -16.11 21.23 22.50
N GLU A 114 -16.53 20.41 21.53
CA GLU A 114 -17.94 20.09 21.27
C GLU A 114 -18.54 19.29 22.43
N ARG A 115 -17.82 18.28 22.92
CA ARG A 115 -18.20 17.49 24.10
C ARG A 115 -18.44 18.38 25.32
N ALA A 116 -17.55 19.35 25.57
CA ALA A 116 -17.70 20.29 26.69
C ALA A 116 -18.99 21.14 26.56
N MET A 117 -19.37 21.53 25.34
CA MET A 117 -20.61 22.24 25.06
C MET A 117 -21.85 21.38 25.31
N PHE A 118 -21.82 20.10 24.91
CA PHE A 118 -22.92 19.17 25.21
C PHE A 118 -23.07 18.88 26.71
N VAL A 119 -21.96 18.79 27.45
CA VAL A 119 -22.00 18.67 28.92
C VAL A 119 -22.62 19.91 29.57
N ARG A 120 -22.26 21.12 29.12
CA ARG A 120 -22.88 22.38 29.60
C ARG A 120 -24.39 22.41 29.31
N MET A 121 -24.79 22.00 28.11
CA MET A 121 -26.19 21.92 27.72
C MET A 121 -26.97 20.91 28.56
N ALA A 122 -26.39 19.74 28.88
CA ALA A 122 -26.97 18.77 29.80
C ALA A 122 -27.15 19.32 31.22
N ALA A 123 -26.27 20.23 31.65
CA ALA A 123 -26.36 20.94 32.92
C ALA A 123 -27.32 22.15 32.91
N GLY A 124 -28.09 22.35 31.83
CA GLY A 124 -29.06 23.44 31.71
C GLY A 124 -28.47 24.79 31.31
N ALA A 125 -27.22 24.84 30.85
CA ALA A 125 -26.55 26.04 30.38
C ALA A 125 -26.28 25.96 28.86
N PRO A 126 -27.31 26.17 28.01
CA PRO A 126 -27.14 26.06 26.57
C PRO A 126 -26.19 27.13 26.02
N PRO A 127 -25.44 26.81 24.96
CA PRO A 127 -24.53 27.75 24.30
C PRO A 127 -25.31 28.90 23.67
N THR A 128 -24.70 30.08 23.62
CA THR A 128 -25.27 31.21 22.88
C THR A 128 -25.27 30.90 21.37
N PRO A 129 -26.19 31.47 20.57
CA PRO A 129 -26.19 31.27 19.11
C PRO A 129 -24.87 31.66 18.44
N GLN A 130 -24.19 32.69 18.96
CA GLN A 130 -22.89 33.13 18.45
C GLN A 130 -21.75 32.17 18.80
N GLU A 131 -21.75 31.60 20.01
CA GLU A 131 -20.82 30.52 20.41
C GLU A 131 -20.98 29.31 19.48
N ALA A 132 -22.23 28.85 19.28
CA ALA A 132 -22.53 27.71 18.42
C ALA A 132 -22.04 27.95 16.97
N ALA A 133 -22.37 29.11 16.38
CA ALA A 133 -21.96 29.45 15.02
C ALA A 133 -20.43 29.49 14.83
N THR A 134 -19.69 30.00 15.82
CA THR A 134 -18.21 30.05 15.78
C THR A 134 -17.60 28.65 15.86
N HIS A 135 -18.18 27.79 16.71
CA HIS A 135 -17.77 26.39 16.80
C HIS A 135 -18.04 25.61 15.51
N ASP A 136 -19.23 25.78 14.93
CA ASP A 136 -19.63 25.14 13.67
C ASP A 136 -18.72 25.57 12.51
N ALA A 137 -18.45 26.87 12.38
CA ALA A 137 -17.56 27.39 11.34
C ALA A 137 -16.13 26.83 11.45
N ARG A 138 -15.57 26.77 12.67
CA ARG A 138 -14.24 26.19 12.91
C ARG A 138 -14.21 24.71 12.57
N ARG A 139 -15.21 23.95 13.06
CA ARG A 139 -15.33 22.51 12.80
C ARG A 139 -15.41 22.22 11.30
N HIS A 140 -16.30 22.93 10.60
CA HIS A 140 -16.47 22.77 9.16
C HIS A 140 -15.18 23.05 8.39
N GLY A 141 -14.43 24.08 8.79
CA GLY A 141 -13.10 24.37 8.23
C GLY A 141 -12.11 23.22 8.40
N VAL A 142 -12.03 22.63 9.61
CA VAL A 142 -11.15 21.48 9.89
C VAL A 142 -11.57 20.25 9.08
N GLU A 143 -12.87 19.99 8.96
CA GLU A 143 -13.41 18.87 8.16
C GLU A 143 -13.05 19.00 6.67
N LEU A 144 -13.20 20.20 6.10
CA LEU A 144 -12.82 20.48 4.71
C LEU A 144 -11.31 20.31 4.47
N LEU A 145 -10.48 20.81 5.39
CA LEU A 145 -9.02 20.65 5.31
C LEU A 145 -8.61 19.18 5.40
N THR A 146 -9.25 18.43 6.30
CA THR A 146 -9.01 16.99 6.48
C THR A 146 -9.40 16.21 5.23
N LEU A 147 -10.55 16.53 4.63
CA LEU A 147 -11.01 15.94 3.38
C LEU A 147 -10.06 16.25 2.21
N ALA A 148 -9.58 17.49 2.09
CA ALA A 148 -8.62 17.88 1.07
C ALA A 148 -7.28 17.15 1.23
N ALA A 149 -6.78 17.02 2.47
CA ALA A 149 -5.58 16.26 2.77
C ALA A 149 -5.74 14.77 2.47
N PHE A 150 -6.90 14.19 2.78
CA PHE A 150 -7.23 12.80 2.43
C PHE A 150 -7.23 12.58 0.92
N ALA A 151 -7.89 13.46 0.16
CA ALA A 151 -7.93 13.39 -1.30
C ALA A 151 -6.53 13.51 -1.92
N GLY A 152 -5.72 14.46 -1.44
CA GLY A 152 -4.31 14.60 -1.86
C GLY A 152 -3.48 13.36 -1.54
N THR A 153 -3.66 12.79 -0.35
CA THR A 153 -3.02 11.53 0.06
C THR A 153 -3.42 10.38 -0.85
N ALA A 154 -4.70 10.25 -1.19
CA ALA A 154 -5.19 9.20 -2.08
C ALA A 154 -4.57 9.31 -3.49
N VAL A 155 -4.49 10.52 -4.06
CA VAL A 155 -3.85 10.74 -5.37
C VAL A 155 -2.37 10.35 -5.33
N LEU A 156 -1.64 10.82 -4.31
CA LEU A 156 -0.21 10.51 -4.16
C LEU A 156 0.02 9.01 -3.94
N TRP A 157 -0.79 8.37 -3.09
CA TRP A 157 -0.75 6.94 -2.81
C TRP A 157 -0.96 6.12 -4.08
N LEU A 158 -1.97 6.44 -4.90
CA LEU A 158 -2.26 5.72 -6.13
C LEU A 158 -1.19 5.95 -7.21
N ALA A 159 -0.67 7.17 -7.32
CA ALA A 159 0.43 7.50 -8.23
C ALA A 159 1.71 6.74 -7.84
N TRP A 160 2.06 6.74 -6.55
CA TRP A 160 3.15 5.96 -5.99
C TRP A 160 2.96 4.45 -6.26
N LEU A 161 1.77 3.91 -5.95
CA LEU A 161 1.45 2.49 -6.15
C LEU A 161 1.65 2.06 -7.60
N ARG A 162 1.19 2.89 -8.55
CA ARG A 162 1.34 2.63 -9.99
C ARG A 162 2.81 2.52 -10.40
N LEU A 163 3.67 3.40 -9.87
CA LEU A 163 5.10 3.40 -10.15
C LEU A 163 5.82 2.24 -9.45
N ALA A 164 5.50 1.97 -8.18
CA ALA A 164 6.07 0.86 -7.42
C ALA A 164 5.79 -0.49 -8.09
N TYR A 165 4.57 -0.70 -8.63
CA TYR A 165 4.26 -1.85 -9.49
C TYR A 165 4.99 -1.83 -10.82
N GLY A 166 5.31 -0.64 -11.33
CA GLY A 166 6.08 -0.50 -12.55
C GLY A 166 7.52 -0.98 -12.41
N ASN A 167 8.14 -0.69 -11.27
CA ASN A 167 9.47 -1.16 -10.93
C ASN A 167 9.55 -2.69 -10.89
N LEU A 168 8.49 -3.38 -10.45
CA LEU A 168 8.43 -4.85 -10.46
C LEU A 168 8.53 -5.45 -11.87
N ALA A 169 8.09 -4.74 -12.91
CA ALA A 169 8.21 -5.24 -14.28
C ALA A 169 9.64 -5.14 -14.83
N LEU A 170 10.48 -4.31 -14.19
CA LEU A 170 11.88 -4.08 -14.57
C LEU A 170 12.84 -4.97 -13.78
N VAL A 171 12.33 -5.74 -12.81
CA VAL A 171 13.12 -6.59 -11.91
C VAL A 171 12.52 -7.99 -11.89
N GLY A 172 13.36 -9.02 -12.05
CA GLY A 172 12.95 -10.42 -12.01
C GLY A 172 12.40 -10.96 -13.34
N SER A 173 12.08 -12.26 -13.36
CA SER A 173 11.79 -13.03 -14.57
C SER A 173 10.30 -13.19 -14.89
N LYS A 174 9.39 -12.73 -14.01
CA LYS A 174 7.95 -12.98 -14.14
C LYS A 174 7.08 -11.74 -14.21
N ARG A 175 6.01 -11.85 -15.01
CA ARG A 175 4.89 -10.90 -15.03
C ARG A 175 4.24 -10.83 -13.64
N SER A 176 4.05 -9.59 -13.17
CA SER A 176 3.27 -9.29 -11.97
C SER A 176 1.85 -9.88 -12.05
N ARG A 177 1.32 -10.36 -10.91
CA ARG A 177 -0.05 -10.90 -10.80
C ARG A 177 -1.10 -9.86 -11.22
N PHE A 178 -0.85 -8.60 -10.87
CA PHE A 178 -1.71 -7.47 -11.18
C PHE A 178 -1.05 -6.55 -12.19
N THR A 179 -1.85 -5.96 -13.08
CA THR A 179 -1.37 -4.93 -14.00
C THR A 179 -1.26 -3.59 -13.27
N ARG A 180 -0.37 -2.70 -13.73
CA ARG A 180 -0.22 -1.33 -13.16
C ARG A 180 -1.55 -0.57 -13.11
N ARG A 181 -2.39 -0.76 -14.13
CA ARG A 181 -3.73 -0.13 -14.21
C ARG A 181 -4.73 -0.81 -13.29
N GLY A 182 -4.70 -2.14 -13.19
CA GLY A 182 -5.54 -2.90 -12.28
C GLY A 182 -5.27 -2.56 -10.82
N ALA A 183 -3.99 -2.43 -10.43
CA ALA A 183 -3.57 -2.04 -9.08
C ALA A 183 -4.21 -0.73 -8.60
N VAL A 184 -4.44 0.23 -9.51
CA VAL A 184 -5.13 1.50 -9.23
C VAL A 184 -6.65 1.36 -9.39
N GLY A 185 -7.11 0.68 -10.44
CA GLY A 185 -8.54 0.59 -10.76
C GLY A 185 -9.38 -0.07 -9.67
N TYR A 186 -8.82 -1.05 -8.95
CA TYR A 186 -9.55 -1.76 -7.89
C TYR A 186 -9.96 -0.89 -6.70
N TRP A 187 -9.37 0.30 -6.52
CA TRP A 187 -9.75 1.22 -5.45
C TRP A 187 -11.10 1.92 -5.70
N PHE A 188 -11.52 2.00 -6.96
CA PHE A 188 -12.72 2.74 -7.36
C PHE A 188 -13.95 1.85 -7.59
N ILE A 189 -13.78 0.52 -7.56
CA ILE A 189 -14.88 -0.42 -7.80
C ILE A 189 -15.51 -0.78 -6.45
N PRO A 190 -16.79 -0.45 -6.20
CA PRO A 190 -17.46 -0.78 -4.94
C PRO A 190 -17.41 -2.28 -4.66
N VAL A 191 -17.33 -2.66 -3.38
CA VAL A 191 -17.19 -4.04 -2.86
C VAL A 191 -15.82 -4.66 -3.19
N VAL A 192 -15.35 -4.52 -4.42
CA VAL A 192 -14.02 -4.96 -4.85
C VAL A 192 -12.92 -4.20 -4.11
N ASN A 193 -13.15 -2.91 -3.84
CA ASN A 193 -12.28 -2.05 -3.05
C ASN A 193 -12.06 -2.52 -1.59
N LEU A 194 -12.87 -3.44 -1.07
CA LEU A 194 -12.71 -4.02 0.26
C LEU A 194 -11.67 -5.15 0.30
N VAL A 195 -11.38 -5.78 -0.84
CA VAL A 195 -10.55 -7.00 -0.90
C VAL A 195 -9.35 -6.85 -1.83
N ARG A 196 -9.55 -6.32 -3.04
CA ARG A 196 -8.49 -6.26 -4.06
C ARG A 196 -7.34 -5.32 -3.69
N PRO A 197 -7.57 -4.11 -3.14
CA PRO A 197 -6.47 -3.26 -2.71
C PRO A 197 -5.53 -3.93 -1.71
N PHE A 198 -6.07 -4.67 -0.74
CA PHE A 198 -5.26 -5.46 0.19
C PHE A 198 -4.42 -6.53 -0.53
N GLN A 199 -5.02 -7.29 -1.45
CA GLN A 199 -4.30 -8.29 -2.23
C GLN A 199 -3.17 -7.68 -3.06
N VAL A 200 -3.40 -6.50 -3.63
CA VAL A 200 -2.42 -5.71 -4.39
C VAL A 200 -1.28 -5.27 -3.48
N MET A 201 -1.56 -4.68 -2.32
CA MET A 201 -0.51 -4.26 -1.38
C MET A 201 0.31 -5.45 -0.85
N LYS A 202 -0.35 -6.59 -0.58
CA LYS A 202 0.31 -7.83 -0.15
C LYS A 202 1.23 -8.38 -1.24
N ASP A 203 0.74 -8.48 -2.47
CA ASP A 203 1.53 -8.95 -3.62
C ASP A 203 2.73 -8.03 -3.88
N LEU A 204 2.53 -6.71 -3.85
CA LEU A 204 3.60 -5.72 -3.98
C LEU A 204 4.68 -5.88 -2.89
N TRP A 205 4.26 -6.05 -1.63
CA TRP A 205 5.19 -6.24 -0.51
C TRP A 205 6.04 -7.50 -0.70
N LEU A 206 5.40 -8.64 -0.93
CA LEU A 206 6.06 -9.93 -1.04
C LEU A 206 7.01 -9.97 -2.26
N ARG A 207 6.58 -9.43 -3.40
CA ARG A 207 7.45 -9.34 -4.58
C ARG A 207 8.60 -8.35 -4.40
N SER A 208 8.39 -7.27 -3.64
CA SER A 208 9.48 -6.36 -3.31
C SER A 208 10.52 -7.03 -2.40
N GLU A 209 10.09 -7.90 -1.48
CA GLU A 209 10.99 -8.71 -0.63
C GLU A 209 11.73 -9.78 -1.44
N SER A 210 11.04 -10.49 -2.33
CA SER A 210 11.65 -11.56 -3.13
C SER A 210 12.43 -11.08 -4.35
N MET A 211 12.58 -9.76 -4.55
CA MET A 211 13.13 -9.19 -5.80
C MET A 211 12.42 -9.71 -7.06
N ASN A 212 11.11 -9.94 -6.93
CA ASN A 212 10.24 -10.53 -7.94
C ASN A 212 10.67 -11.95 -8.40
N ASP A 213 11.40 -12.67 -7.56
CA ASP A 213 11.68 -14.10 -7.73
C ASP A 213 10.42 -14.93 -7.41
N ARG A 214 10.14 -15.93 -8.24
CA ARG A 214 8.97 -16.81 -8.15
C ARG A 214 9.07 -17.74 -6.96
N ASP A 215 10.19 -18.42 -6.79
CA ASP A 215 10.27 -19.56 -5.88
C ASP A 215 10.38 -19.09 -4.42
N ALA A 216 10.91 -17.89 -4.21
CA ALA A 216 10.92 -17.21 -2.91
C ALA A 216 9.56 -16.58 -2.56
N TYR A 217 8.74 -16.17 -3.55
CA TYR A 217 7.44 -15.51 -3.31
C TYR A 217 6.45 -16.42 -2.58
N ASP A 218 6.33 -17.69 -2.98
CA ASP A 218 5.35 -18.63 -2.42
C ASP A 218 5.70 -19.05 -0.98
N GLN A 219 6.94 -18.85 -0.55
CA GLN A 219 7.43 -19.24 0.78
C GLN A 219 7.40 -18.09 1.80
N LEU A 220 7.11 -16.85 1.37
CA LEU A 220 7.16 -15.69 2.24
C LEU A 220 5.83 -15.50 2.98
N PRO A 221 5.83 -15.49 4.32
CA PRO A 221 4.64 -15.13 5.08
C PRO A 221 4.33 -13.64 4.86
N ALA A 222 3.05 -13.33 4.65
CA ALA A 222 2.60 -11.95 4.63
C ALA A 222 2.78 -11.34 6.02
N PRO A 223 3.32 -10.12 6.13
CA PRO A 223 3.49 -9.49 7.42
C PRO A 223 2.13 -9.20 8.07
N SER A 224 1.97 -9.60 9.34
CA SER A 224 0.71 -9.46 10.10
C SER A 224 0.26 -8.00 10.23
N PHE A 225 1.20 -7.05 10.30
CA PHE A 225 0.87 -5.63 10.38
C PHE A 225 0.14 -5.11 9.13
N LEU A 226 0.33 -5.72 7.95
CA LEU A 226 -0.37 -5.32 6.72
C LEU A 226 -1.85 -5.70 6.78
N SER A 227 -2.16 -6.86 7.36
CA SER A 227 -3.54 -7.27 7.65
C SER A 227 -4.17 -6.38 8.72
N ALA A 228 -3.42 -6.03 9.77
CA ALA A 228 -3.88 -5.12 10.82
C ALA A 228 -4.20 -3.73 10.25
N TRP A 229 -3.28 -3.15 9.46
CA TRP A 229 -3.48 -1.89 8.76
C TRP A 229 -4.78 -1.88 7.95
N TRP A 230 -4.98 -2.91 7.13
CA TRP A 230 -6.16 -3.00 6.28
C TRP A 230 -7.45 -3.17 7.08
N GLY A 231 -7.44 -4.02 8.10
CA GLY A 231 -8.60 -4.22 8.97
C GLY A 231 -9.00 -2.93 9.70
N ILE A 232 -8.02 -2.20 10.22
CA ILE A 232 -8.25 -0.90 10.88
C ILE A 232 -8.76 0.14 9.88
N PHE A 233 -8.17 0.22 8.68
CA PHE A 233 -8.63 1.13 7.62
C PHE A 233 -10.08 0.88 7.21
N LEU A 234 -10.48 -0.40 7.09
CA LEU A 234 -11.88 -0.76 6.79
C LEU A 234 -12.83 -0.43 7.94
N ALA A 235 -12.41 -0.67 9.19
CA ALA A 235 -13.20 -0.34 10.36
C ALA A 235 -13.45 1.18 10.46
N ASP A 236 -12.39 1.96 10.26
CA ASP A 236 -12.46 3.43 10.23
C ASP A 236 -13.41 3.93 9.13
N GLY A 237 -13.24 3.45 7.89
CA GLY A 237 -14.10 3.82 6.77
C GLY A 237 -15.57 3.40 6.95
N GLY A 238 -15.82 2.21 7.51
CA GLY A 238 -17.18 1.76 7.82
C GLY A 238 -17.86 2.63 8.87
N LEU A 239 -17.10 3.08 9.88
CA LEU A 239 -17.65 3.91 10.93
C LEU A 239 -17.87 5.36 10.49
N ALA A 240 -17.02 5.90 9.61
CA ALA A 240 -17.26 7.20 8.97
C ALA A 240 -18.62 7.25 8.24
N ILE A 241 -19.08 6.11 7.70
CA ILE A 241 -20.40 5.99 7.06
C ILE A 241 -21.52 5.86 8.12
N ALA A 242 -21.25 5.20 9.25
CA ALA A 242 -22.25 4.93 10.29
C ALA A 242 -22.53 6.14 11.19
N VAL A 243 -21.50 6.91 11.57
CA VAL A 243 -21.59 8.03 12.55
C VAL A 243 -22.67 9.07 12.20
N PRO A 244 -22.82 9.55 10.96
CA PRO A 244 -23.90 10.48 10.60
C PRO A 244 -25.31 9.91 10.84
N SER A 245 -25.47 8.60 10.74
CA SER A 245 -26.75 7.94 11.05
C SER A 245 -27.00 7.83 12.54
N LEU A 246 -25.95 7.64 13.35
CA LEU A 246 -26.04 7.69 14.81
C LEU A 246 -26.37 9.10 15.31
N LEU A 247 -25.71 10.12 14.75
CA LEU A 247 -25.99 11.53 15.06
C LEU A 247 -27.45 11.92 14.77
N ARG A 248 -28.03 11.44 13.68
CA ARG A 248 -29.44 11.69 13.34
C ARG A 248 -30.43 11.05 14.31
N GLN A 249 -30.01 10.03 15.06
CA GLN A 249 -30.84 9.34 16.04
C GLN A 249 -30.65 9.91 17.46
N ALA A 250 -29.62 10.73 17.69
CA ALA A 250 -29.37 11.36 18.98
C ALA A 250 -30.50 12.35 19.30
N GLY A 251 -31.24 12.08 20.37
CA GLY A 251 -32.37 12.90 20.81
C GLY A 251 -32.09 13.71 22.08
N THR A 252 -31.03 13.35 22.81
CA THR A 252 -30.66 13.97 24.08
C THR A 252 -29.21 14.47 24.07
N PRO A 253 -28.86 15.42 24.96
CA PRO A 253 -27.47 15.84 25.14
C PRO A 253 -26.53 14.69 25.56
N ALA A 254 -27.04 13.69 26.28
CA ALA A 254 -26.27 12.50 26.64
C ALA A 254 -25.91 11.66 25.40
N ASP A 255 -26.86 11.44 24.50
CA ASP A 255 -26.60 10.72 23.23
C ASP A 255 -25.54 11.44 22.39
N LEU A 256 -25.56 12.78 22.38
CA LEU A 256 -24.56 13.58 21.67
C LEU A 256 -23.16 13.43 22.28
N ILE A 257 -23.04 13.35 23.60
CA ILE A 257 -21.77 13.08 24.29
C ILE A 257 -21.25 11.69 23.91
N ASP A 258 -22.10 10.67 23.96
CA ASP A 258 -21.72 9.30 23.63
C ASP A 258 -21.23 9.15 22.18
N VAL A 259 -21.92 9.80 21.23
CA VAL A 259 -21.51 9.81 19.82
C VAL A 259 -20.20 10.59 19.62
N THR A 260 -19.98 11.69 20.34
CA THR A 260 -18.70 12.42 20.30
C THR A 260 -17.56 11.60 20.89
N ASP A 261 -17.78 10.89 22.00
CA ASP A 261 -16.80 10.01 22.64
C ASP A 261 -16.41 8.85 21.74
N LEU A 262 -17.40 8.23 21.08
CA LEU A 262 -17.14 7.26 20.02
C LEU A 262 -16.28 7.88 18.90
N GLY A 263 -16.62 9.09 18.44
CA GLY A 263 -15.85 9.80 17.42
C GLY A 263 -14.37 10.02 17.80
N ILE A 264 -14.09 10.33 19.06
CA ILE A 264 -12.71 10.48 19.57
C ILE A 264 -11.96 9.15 19.51
N VAL A 265 -12.56 8.06 20.00
CA VAL A 265 -11.96 6.71 19.94
C VAL A 265 -11.61 6.35 18.49
N VAL A 266 -12.44 6.77 17.55
CA VAL A 266 -12.31 6.43 16.14
C VAL A 266 -11.18 7.19 15.50
N ASN A 267 -11.02 8.48 15.80
CA ASN A 267 -9.83 9.22 15.38
C ASN A 267 -8.55 8.59 15.93
N LEU A 268 -8.54 8.15 17.20
CA LEU A 268 -7.37 7.47 17.76
C LEU A 268 -7.05 6.16 17.02
N VAL A 269 -8.06 5.39 16.66
CA VAL A 269 -7.91 4.16 15.85
C VAL A 269 -7.43 4.50 14.43
N GLY A 270 -7.99 5.54 13.81
CA GLY A 270 -7.59 6.06 12.50
C GLY A 270 -6.13 6.53 12.49
N ALA A 271 -5.67 7.20 13.54
CA ALA A 271 -4.29 7.61 13.72
C ALA A 271 -3.33 6.41 13.70
N VAL A 272 -3.70 5.29 14.36
CA VAL A 272 -2.94 4.03 14.27
C VAL A 272 -2.91 3.50 12.84
N ALA A 273 -4.03 3.56 12.12
CA ALA A 273 -4.11 3.18 10.71
C ALA A 273 -3.13 3.98 9.83
N VAL A 274 -3.05 5.29 10.05
CA VAL A 274 -2.13 6.20 9.33
C VAL A 274 -0.67 5.84 9.61
N LEU A 275 -0.32 5.60 10.88
CA LEU A 275 1.03 5.17 11.25
C LEU A 275 1.43 3.86 10.59
N LEU A 276 0.50 2.89 10.54
CA LEU A 276 0.72 1.64 9.84
C LEU A 276 0.84 1.85 8.32
N ALA A 277 0.04 2.73 7.71
CA ALA A 277 0.15 3.08 6.29
C ALA A 277 1.52 3.67 5.94
N ILE A 278 2.06 4.54 6.80
CA ILE A 278 3.43 5.06 6.67
C ILE A 278 4.44 3.91 6.74
N GLY A 279 4.23 2.95 7.64
CA GLY A 279 5.02 1.73 7.74
C GLY A 279 5.00 0.89 6.46
N VAL A 280 3.84 0.76 5.81
CA VAL A 280 3.67 0.07 4.52
C VAL A 280 4.50 0.76 3.43
N VAL A 281 4.32 2.07 3.24
CA VAL A 281 5.03 2.84 2.20
C VAL A 281 6.54 2.77 2.40
N ARG A 282 7.02 3.05 3.62
CA ARG A 282 8.46 3.01 3.94
C ARG A 282 9.04 1.60 3.84
N GLY A 283 8.26 0.59 4.20
CA GLY A 283 8.68 -0.79 4.11
C GLY A 283 8.84 -1.27 2.67
N ILE A 284 7.97 -0.85 1.76
CA ILE A 284 8.08 -1.15 0.33
C ILE A 284 9.24 -0.36 -0.29
N ASP A 285 9.32 0.95 -0.06
CA ASP A 285 10.42 1.79 -0.57
C ASP A 285 11.78 1.21 -0.18
N ARG A 286 12.00 0.90 1.11
CA ARG A 286 13.27 0.29 1.60
C ARG A 286 13.63 -1.02 0.88
N ARG A 287 12.65 -1.85 0.54
CA ARG A 287 12.90 -3.11 -0.19
C ARG A 287 13.27 -2.84 -1.64
N GLN A 288 12.55 -1.93 -2.29
CA GLN A 288 12.82 -1.57 -3.68
C GLN A 288 14.17 -0.86 -3.85
N GLN A 289 14.71 -0.21 -2.81
CA GLN A 289 16.07 0.31 -2.82
C GLN A 289 17.14 -0.76 -3.12
N CYS A 290 16.93 -2.01 -2.66
CA CYS A 290 17.85 -3.12 -2.93
C CYS A 290 17.96 -3.46 -4.43
N PHE A 291 16.99 -3.06 -5.25
CA PHE A 291 17.06 -3.23 -6.70
C PHE A 291 18.19 -2.40 -7.33
N GLU A 292 18.62 -1.28 -6.73
CA GLU A 292 19.68 -0.38 -7.29
C GLU A 292 21.01 -0.97 -6.93
N ALA A 293 21.18 -1.36 -5.67
CA ALA A 293 22.38 -2.01 -5.17
C ALA A 293 22.75 -3.26 -6.02
N THR A 294 21.73 -4.02 -6.44
CA THR A 294 21.95 -5.20 -7.28
C THR A 294 22.41 -4.84 -8.70
N LEU A 295 21.93 -3.73 -9.27
CA LEU A 295 22.39 -3.25 -10.57
C LEU A 295 23.78 -2.62 -10.51
N SER A 296 24.08 -1.89 -9.42
CA SER A 296 25.41 -1.31 -9.18
C SER A 296 26.49 -2.37 -8.92
N ASP A 297 26.10 -3.60 -8.59
CA ASP A 297 27.01 -4.74 -8.44
C ASP A 297 27.29 -5.47 -9.78
N LEU A 298 26.64 -5.09 -10.89
CA LEU A 298 26.93 -5.66 -12.21
C LEU A 298 28.34 -5.26 -12.68
N PRO A 299 29.03 -6.11 -13.48
CA PRO A 299 30.39 -5.82 -13.94
C PRO A 299 30.52 -4.44 -14.60
N ALA A 300 31.60 -3.71 -14.32
CA ALA A 300 31.83 -2.34 -14.80
C ALA A 300 31.80 -2.17 -16.33
N ALA A 301 31.92 -3.27 -17.10
CA ALA A 301 31.73 -3.26 -18.55
C ALA A 301 30.26 -3.08 -18.97
N VAL A 302 29.32 -3.66 -18.22
CA VAL A 302 27.87 -3.53 -18.42
C VAL A 302 27.39 -2.14 -17.99
N GLN A 303 28.00 -1.58 -16.94
CA GLN A 303 27.71 -0.22 -16.45
C GLN A 303 28.26 0.87 -17.37
N ARG A 304 29.49 0.71 -17.88
CA ARG A 304 30.09 1.67 -18.83
C ARG A 304 29.32 1.75 -20.14
N ALA A 305 28.81 0.62 -20.65
CA ALA A 305 27.93 0.59 -21.82
C ALA A 305 26.62 1.37 -21.61
N ALA A 306 26.16 1.52 -20.35
CA ALA A 306 24.99 2.29 -19.98
C ALA A 306 25.22 3.80 -19.84
N HIS A 307 26.46 4.25 -19.66
CA HIS A 307 26.78 5.67 -19.45
C HIS A 307 27.38 6.39 -20.67
N THR A 308 27.62 5.68 -21.77
CA THR A 308 27.97 6.30 -23.05
C THR A 308 26.72 6.91 -23.70
N PRO A 309 26.61 8.25 -23.83
CA PRO A 309 25.55 8.85 -24.61
C PRO A 309 25.73 8.40 -26.06
N ARG A 310 24.65 7.92 -26.69
CA ARG A 310 24.65 7.66 -28.14
C ARG A 310 24.92 8.99 -28.85
N LEU A 311 26.14 9.16 -29.35
CA LEU A 311 26.42 10.16 -30.38
C LEU A 311 25.59 9.75 -31.60
N HIS A 312 24.61 10.57 -31.93
CA HIS A 312 23.75 10.43 -33.10
C HIS A 312 24.61 10.32 -34.36
N ALA A 313 24.31 9.31 -35.18
CA ALA A 313 24.65 9.22 -36.59
C ALA A 313 23.34 9.09 -37.38
#